data_AF-A0A8T3RS61-F1
#
_entry.id   AF-A0A8T3RS61-F1
#
_cell.length_a   1.000
_cell.length_b   1.000
_cell.length_c   1.000
_cell.angle_alpha   90.00
_cell.angle_beta   90.00
_cell.angle_gamma   90.00
#
_symmetry.space_group_name_H-M   'P 1'
#
loop_
_entity.id
_entity.type
_entity.pdbx_description
1 polymer ?
#
loop_
_entity_poly.entity_id
_entity_poly.type
_entity_poly.pdbx_seq_one_letter_code
_entity_poly.pdbx_strand_id
1 'polypeptide(L)'
;MTTTFDGLREVIVRDYELPPEKLVPDTLLKDIDIDSLGVIELIFSLEEKFDITATDTAQEFNTLGDVADYIDRLIAERKARPSAGAGMRE
;
A
#
# COMPACT_ATOMS: atom_id res chain seq x y z
N MET A 1 -16.22 7.11 -4.01
CA MET A 1 -15.06 7.58 -3.24
C MET A 1 -14.19 6.38 -3.01
N THR A 2 -13.16 6.22 -3.83
CA THR A 2 -12.26 5.07 -3.76
C THR A 2 -11.32 5.28 -2.59
N THR A 3 -11.41 4.43 -1.58
CA THR A 3 -10.54 4.48 -0.39
C THR A 3 -9.21 3.79 -0.69
N THR A 4 -8.15 4.14 0.04
CA THR A 4 -6.83 3.49 -0.04
C THR A 4 -6.94 1.96 0.00
N PHE A 5 -7.79 1.44 0.88
CA PHE A 5 -8.08 0.02 1.01
C PHE A 5 -8.71 -0.63 -0.24
N ASP A 6 -9.52 0.11 -1.00
CA ASP A 6 -10.11 -0.40 -2.25
C ASP A 6 -9.04 -0.55 -3.32
N GLY A 7 -8.15 0.44 -3.44
CA GLY A 7 -6.99 0.36 -4.33
C GLY A 7 -6.05 -0.80 -3.97
N LEU A 8 -5.83 -1.05 -2.68
CA LEU A 8 -5.09 -2.20 -2.17
C LEU A 8 -5.76 -3.52 -2.53
N ARG A 9 -7.08 -3.63 -2.33
CA ARG A 9 -7.84 -4.82 -2.73
C ARG A 9 -7.72 -5.10 -4.23
N GLU A 10 -7.85 -4.09 -5.08
CA GLU A 10 -7.72 -4.27 -6.52
C GLU A 10 -6.34 -4.81 -6.93
N VAL A 11 -5.26 -4.29 -6.33
CA VAL A 11 -3.91 -4.78 -6.61
C VAL A 11 -3.78 -6.23 -6.18
N ILE A 12 -4.26 -6.58 -4.99
CA ILE A 12 -4.19 -7.96 -4.49
C ILE A 12 -5.02 -8.91 -5.36
N VAL A 13 -6.24 -8.54 -5.73
CA VAL A 13 -7.10 -9.36 -6.60
C VAL A 13 -6.45 -9.57 -7.97
N ARG A 14 -5.74 -8.57 -8.49
CA ARG A 14 -5.09 -8.62 -9.81
C ARG A 14 -3.80 -9.42 -9.79
N ASP A 15 -2.91 -9.14 -8.83
CA ASP A 15 -1.56 -9.70 -8.77
C ASP A 15 -1.50 -11.07 -8.08
N TYR A 16 -2.38 -11.30 -7.10
CA TYR A 16 -2.43 -12.55 -6.31
C TYR A 16 -3.66 -13.40 -6.62
N GLU A 17 -4.55 -12.96 -7.53
CA GLU A 17 -5.77 -13.68 -7.91
C GLU A 17 -6.67 -14.05 -6.72
N LEU A 18 -6.61 -13.24 -5.65
CA LEU A 18 -7.35 -13.47 -4.41
C LEU A 18 -8.77 -12.89 -4.47
N PRO A 19 -9.77 -13.56 -3.90
CA PRO A 19 -11.14 -13.06 -3.90
C PRO A 19 -11.29 -11.85 -2.96
N PRO A 20 -11.95 -10.76 -3.40
CA PRO A 20 -12.08 -9.54 -2.61
C PRO A 20 -12.89 -9.75 -1.31
N GLU A 21 -13.71 -10.81 -1.28
CA GLU A 21 -14.49 -11.23 -0.11
C GLU A 21 -13.59 -11.66 1.06
N LYS A 22 -12.42 -12.21 0.77
CA LYS A 22 -11.42 -12.60 1.79
C LYS A 22 -10.52 -11.45 2.22
N LEU A 23 -10.50 -10.36 1.48
CA LEU A 23 -9.63 -9.22 1.73
C LEU A 23 -10.27 -8.27 2.74
N VAL A 24 -10.51 -8.71 3.98
CA VAL A 24 -11.03 -7.84 5.04
C VAL A 24 -9.88 -7.16 5.81
N PRO A 25 -10.09 -5.99 6.42
CA PRO A 25 -9.01 -5.29 7.14
C PRO A 25 -8.42 -6.10 8.31
N ASP A 26 -9.19 -7.05 8.84
CA ASP A 26 -8.78 -7.99 9.89
C ASP A 26 -7.98 -9.20 9.35
N THR A 27 -7.99 -9.42 8.04
CA THR A 27 -7.27 -10.54 7.40
C THR A 27 -5.77 -10.35 7.54
N LEU A 28 -5.10 -11.40 8.00
CA LEU A 28 -3.65 -11.46 8.06
C LEU A 28 -3.07 -11.69 6.67
N LEU A 29 -2.01 -10.97 6.32
CA LEU A 29 -1.28 -11.15 5.06
C LEU A 29 -0.78 -12.60 4.91
N LYS A 30 -0.33 -13.20 6.01
CA LYS A 30 0.08 -14.61 6.06
C LYS A 30 -1.05 -15.61 5.80
N ASP A 31 -2.32 -15.24 6.05
CA ASP A 31 -3.47 -16.13 5.82
C ASP A 31 -3.82 -16.23 4.32
N ILE A 32 -3.44 -15.22 3.56
CA ILE A 32 -3.63 -15.13 2.11
C ILE A 32 -2.33 -15.42 1.33
N ASP A 33 -1.36 -16.10 1.96
CA ASP A 33 -0.07 -16.47 1.37
C ASP A 33 0.78 -15.27 0.91
N ILE A 34 0.53 -14.08 1.48
CA ILE A 34 1.38 -12.92 1.25
C ILE A 34 2.49 -12.90 2.31
N ASP A 35 3.68 -13.31 1.88
CA ASP A 35 4.92 -13.20 2.64
C ASP A 35 5.52 -11.78 2.57
N SER A 36 6.60 -11.56 3.34
CA SER A 36 7.32 -10.29 3.39
C SER A 36 7.72 -9.75 2.01
N LEU A 37 8.06 -10.62 1.05
CA LEU A 37 8.35 -10.21 -0.33
C LEU A 37 7.10 -9.71 -1.06
N GLY A 38 5.96 -10.39 -0.91
CA GLY A 38 4.72 -9.96 -1.53
C GLY A 38 4.22 -8.63 -0.95
N VAL A 39 4.46 -8.37 0.33
CA VAL A 39 4.18 -7.07 0.93
C VAL A 39 5.01 -5.97 0.28
N ILE A 40 6.29 -6.22 -0.01
CA ILE A 40 7.15 -5.25 -0.71
C ILE A 40 6.58 -4.95 -2.10
N GLU A 41 6.23 -5.97 -2.90
CA GLU A 41 5.64 -5.77 -4.24
C GLU A 41 4.31 -5.01 -4.19
N LEU A 42 3.48 -5.33 -3.19
CA LEU A 42 2.21 -4.64 -2.94
C LEU A 42 2.44 -3.16 -2.63
N ILE A 43 3.39 -2.83 -1.75
CA ILE A 43 3.72 -1.44 -1.41
C ILE A 43 4.20 -0.69 -2.65
N PHE A 44 5.10 -1.27 -3.45
CA PHE A 44 5.59 -0.64 -4.69
C PHE A 44 4.45 -0.33 -5.66
N SER A 45 3.53 -1.27 -5.87
CA SER A 45 2.33 -1.04 -6.72
C SER A 45 1.45 0.09 -6.17
N LEU A 46 1.34 0.23 -4.85
CA LEU A 46 0.57 1.30 -4.22
C LEU A 46 1.30 2.64 -4.27
N GLU A 47 2.63 2.65 -4.12
CA GLU A 47 3.46 3.84 -4.31
C GLU A 47 3.28 4.43 -5.70
N GLU A 48 3.34 3.60 -6.74
CA GLU A 48 3.09 4.04 -8.12
C GLU A 48 1.64 4.48 -8.34
N LYS A 49 0.67 3.74 -7.79
CA LYS A 49 -0.77 4.04 -7.96
C LYS A 49 -1.19 5.34 -7.27
N PHE A 50 -0.64 5.61 -6.09
CA PHE A 50 -0.99 6.78 -5.27
C PHE A 50 0.04 7.91 -5.34
N ASP A 51 1.13 7.71 -6.06
CA ASP A 51 2.25 8.64 -6.25
C ASP A 51 2.80 9.10 -4.88
N ILE A 52 3.07 8.11 -4.02
CA ILE A 52 3.64 8.28 -2.68
C ILE A 52 5.01 7.59 -2.59
N THR A 53 5.75 7.84 -1.52
CA THR A 53 7.03 7.19 -1.26
C THR A 53 7.03 6.65 0.17
N ALA A 54 7.04 5.34 0.31
CA ALA A 54 7.21 4.63 1.56
C ALA A 54 8.70 4.66 1.95
N THR A 55 9.02 5.44 2.98
CA THR A 55 10.39 5.51 3.51
C THR A 55 10.76 4.30 4.35
N ASP A 56 9.76 3.60 4.90
CA ASP A 56 9.97 2.40 5.71
C ASP A 56 9.17 1.24 5.10
N THR A 57 9.87 0.41 4.32
CA THR A 57 9.35 -0.86 3.79
C THR A 57 9.78 -2.05 4.64
N ALA A 58 10.61 -1.81 5.66
CA ALA A 58 11.06 -2.81 6.63
C ALA A 58 10.03 -3.06 7.74
N GLN A 59 9.01 -2.21 7.85
CA GLN A 59 7.91 -2.38 8.77
C GLN A 59 7.18 -3.71 8.53
N GLU A 60 7.00 -4.48 9.61
CA GLU A 60 6.25 -5.73 9.58
C GLU A 60 4.74 -5.45 9.59
N PHE A 61 4.11 -5.58 8.43
CA PHE A 61 2.67 -5.52 8.30
C PHE A 61 2.06 -6.89 8.64
N ASN A 62 1.07 -6.91 9.53
CA ASN A 62 0.38 -8.15 9.92
C ASN A 62 -0.92 -8.33 9.15
N THR A 63 -1.71 -7.27 9.01
CA THR A 63 -3.04 -7.31 8.38
C THR A 63 -3.15 -6.35 7.20
N LEU A 64 -4.16 -6.57 6.35
CA LEU A 64 -4.48 -5.67 5.25
C LEU A 64 -4.86 -4.26 5.71
N GLY A 65 -5.49 -4.15 6.88
CA GLY A 65 -5.83 -2.87 7.48
C GLY A 65 -4.58 -2.05 7.84
N ASP A 66 -3.53 -2.69 8.32
CA ASP A 66 -2.27 -2.03 8.69
C ASP A 66 -1.58 -1.41 7.48
N VAL A 67 -1.50 -2.18 6.37
CA VAL A 67 -0.97 -1.68 5.10
C VAL A 67 -1.80 -0.50 4.59
N ALA A 68 -3.12 -0.63 4.58
CA ALA A 68 -3.99 0.42 4.07
C ALA A 68 -3.93 1.70 4.91
N ASP A 69 -3.86 1.60 6.24
CA ASP A 69 -3.70 2.74 7.13
C ASP A 69 -2.34 3.43 6.93
N TYR A 70 -1.26 2.65 6.77
CA TYR A 70 0.06 3.18 6.47
C TYR A 70 0.09 3.98 5.16
N ILE A 71 -0.46 3.42 4.09
CA ILE A 71 -0.55 4.10 2.79
C ILE A 71 -1.45 5.35 2.90
N ASP A 72 -2.55 5.29 3.63
CA ASP A 72 -3.45 6.43 3.83
C ASP A 72 -2.74 7.60 4.53
N ARG A 73 -1.94 7.29 5.55
CA ARG A 73 -1.08 8.28 6.23
C ARG A 73 -0.09 8.92 5.26
N LEU A 74 0.60 8.12 4.43
CA LEU A 74 1.55 8.65 3.44
C LEU A 74 0.86 9.55 2.41
N ILE A 75 -0.35 9.19 1.95
CA ILE A 75 -1.15 10.02 1.06
C ILE A 75 -1.53 11.34 1.76
N ALA A 76 -1.97 11.27 3.02
CA ALA A 76 -2.32 12.44 3.82
C ALA A 76 -1.11 13.36 4.06
N GLU A 77 0.06 12.79 4.38
CA GLU A 77 1.31 13.52 4.56
C GLU A 77 1.79 14.16 3.26
N ARG A 78 1.74 13.45 2.13
CA ARG A 78 2.03 14.00 0.81
C ARG A 78 1.10 15.16 0.49
N LYS A 79 -0.20 15.01 0.76
CA LYS A 79 -1.18 16.08 0.54
C LYS A 79 -0.95 17.28 1.45
N ALA A 80 -0.46 17.06 2.66
CA ALA A 80 -0.12 18.11 3.62
C ALA A 80 1.21 18.82 3.27
N ARG A 81 2.12 18.17 2.53
CA ARG A 81 3.40 18.74 2.11
C ARG A 81 3.41 18.98 0.60
N PRO A 82 2.93 20.15 0.11
CA PRO A 82 2.96 20.43 -1.31
C PRO A 82 4.41 20.65 -1.74
N SER A 83 4.94 19.70 -2.51
CA SER A 83 6.12 19.84 -3.37
C SER A 83 7.43 20.27 -2.67
N ALA A 84 8.24 19.29 -2.26
CA ALA A 84 9.68 19.43 -2.38
C ALA A 84 10.08 18.78 -3.71
N GLY A 85 10.00 19.55 -4.79
CA GLY A 85 10.56 19.13 -6.06
C GLY A 85 12.04 18.82 -5.89
N ALA A 86 12.47 17.62 -6.26
CA ALA A 86 13.84 17.37 -6.65
C ALA A 86 14.05 17.97 -8.06
N GLY A 87 14.09 19.30 -8.10
CA GLY A 87 14.87 20.00 -9.10
C GLY A 87 16.29 20.14 -8.58
N MET A 88 17.21 19.35 -9.12
CA MET A 88 18.65 19.62 -9.15
C MET A 88 19.09 19.18 -10.56
N ARG A 89 19.17 20.10 -11.54
CA ARG A 89 20.40 20.88 -11.88
C ARG A 89 21.57 19.89 -12.05
N GLU A 90 22.10 19.60 -13.23
CA GLU A 90 22.52 20.46 -14.36
C GLU A 90 22.53 19.70 -15.69
#